data_AF-A0A9R1HYU9-F1
#
_entry.id   AF-A0A9R1HYU9-F1
#
_cell.length_a   1.000
_cell.length_b   1.000
_cell.length_c   1.000
_cell.angle_alpha   90.00
_cell.angle_beta   90.00
_cell.angle_gamma   90.00
#
_symmetry.space_group_name_H-M   'P 1'
#
loop_
_entity.id
_entity.type
_entity.pdbx_description
1 polymer ?
#
loop_
_entity_poly.entity_id
_entity_poly.type
_entity_poly.pdbx_seq_one_letter_code
_entity_poly.pdbx_strand_id
1 'polypeptide(L)'
;MALASLDLDFDDGLKHEGAVDSILLRCPCRVRLFRAFMDESCSCRIHDWFLVLSRQAVEILDISGFLTLPSSVFTCGRLTSLHLSYCAVPMLPRGFKGLPELRNLSLRRVDLQEHGQYQLEEIIATSPLLEELTLQDVNIPGEFKQRVIQGPNLGSLHLHSLDDHGWDLGDLPRLDSAVIDICDYLGNRDFSKFLSGLASLTELQISTYHQPLNGANIRETLPCTFINLKA
;
A
#
# COMPACT_ATOMS: atom_id res chain seq x y z
N MET A 1 7.10 21.29 26.30
CA MET A 1 7.03 19.91 26.82
C MET A 1 6.64 19.01 25.67
N ALA A 2 7.49 18.03 25.31
CA ALA A 2 7.11 17.00 24.35
C ALA A 2 6.00 16.16 24.99
N LEU A 3 4.84 16.06 24.33
CA LEU A 3 3.81 15.09 24.73
C LEU A 3 4.44 13.70 24.61
N ALA A 4 4.39 12.91 25.69
CA ALA A 4 4.80 11.52 25.64
C ALA A 4 4.03 10.80 24.52
N SER A 5 4.76 10.16 23.61
CA SER A 5 4.19 9.38 22.52
C SER A 5 4.18 7.90 22.89
N LEU A 6 3.05 7.25 22.70
CA LEU A 6 2.86 5.85 23.02
C LEU A 6 2.94 4.98 21.76
N ASP A 7 3.59 3.83 21.88
CA ASP A 7 3.54 2.77 20.89
C ASP A 7 2.63 1.67 21.42
N LEU A 8 1.66 1.29 20.61
CA LEU A 8 0.68 0.27 20.91
C LEU A 8 0.87 -0.88 19.93
N ASP A 9 1.27 -2.03 20.42
CA ASP A 9 1.49 -3.24 19.62
C ASP A 9 0.66 -4.38 20.20
N PHE A 10 -0.29 -4.85 19.39
CA PHE A 10 -1.23 -5.92 19.70
C PHE A 10 -1.18 -7.04 18.63
N ASP A 11 -0.07 -7.17 17.90
CA ASP A 11 0.12 -8.19 16.86
C ASP A 11 0.97 -9.36 17.37
N ASP A 12 0.47 -10.06 18.40
CA ASP A 12 1.11 -11.24 19.00
C ASP A 12 0.31 -12.55 18.80
N GLY A 13 -0.75 -12.49 17.97
CA GLY A 13 -1.64 -13.62 17.70
C GLY A 13 -2.70 -13.89 18.78
N LEU A 14 -2.81 -13.05 19.82
CA LEU A 14 -3.85 -13.13 20.84
C LEU A 14 -4.99 -12.14 20.58
N LYS A 15 -6.16 -12.39 21.20
CA LYS A 15 -7.31 -11.49 21.13
C LYS A 15 -7.15 -10.35 22.15
N HIS A 16 -6.97 -9.13 21.66
CA HIS A 16 -6.70 -7.95 22.49
C HIS A 16 -7.84 -6.94 22.60
N GLU A 17 -9.06 -7.25 22.11
CA GLU A 17 -10.16 -6.28 22.05
C GLU A 17 -10.36 -5.50 23.36
N GLY A 18 -10.40 -6.20 24.51
CA GLY A 18 -10.55 -5.55 25.81
C GLY A 18 -9.34 -4.71 26.25
N ALA A 19 -8.13 -5.07 25.83
CA ALA A 19 -6.91 -4.31 26.11
C ALA A 19 -6.84 -3.05 25.24
N VAL A 20 -7.15 -3.18 23.93
CA VAL A 20 -7.25 -2.07 22.99
C VAL A 20 -8.29 -1.07 23.46
N ASP A 21 -9.51 -1.53 23.80
CA ASP A 21 -10.58 -0.70 24.38
C ASP A 21 -10.10 0.04 25.64
N SER A 22 -9.47 -0.69 26.57
CA SER A 22 -9.05 -0.14 27.85
C SER A 22 -7.95 0.91 27.72
N ILE A 23 -7.07 0.77 26.74
CA ILE A 23 -5.92 1.66 26.54
C ILE A 23 -6.27 2.83 25.63
N LEU A 24 -6.79 2.57 24.42
CA LEU A 24 -7.10 3.63 23.44
C LEU A 24 -8.14 4.61 23.97
N LEU A 25 -9.23 4.12 24.56
CA LEU A 25 -10.33 4.99 25.00
C LEU A 25 -9.98 5.79 26.26
N ARG A 26 -8.93 5.38 27.00
CA ARG A 26 -8.52 6.02 28.27
C ARG A 26 -7.22 6.82 28.15
N CYS A 27 -6.44 6.67 27.08
CA CYS A 27 -5.23 7.48 26.88
C CYS A 27 -5.54 8.74 26.06
N PRO A 28 -5.48 9.95 26.65
CA PRO A 28 -5.54 11.20 25.88
C PRO A 28 -4.20 11.52 25.19
N CYS A 29 -3.24 10.59 25.25
CA CYS A 29 -1.88 10.78 24.77
C CYS A 29 -1.79 10.67 23.24
N ARG A 30 -0.68 11.20 22.71
CA ARG A 30 -0.30 10.95 21.33
C ARG A 30 0.04 9.47 21.18
N VAL A 31 -0.56 8.82 20.19
CA VAL A 31 -0.14 7.48 19.76
C VAL A 31 0.78 7.67 18.57
N ARG A 32 2.00 7.13 18.61
CA ARG A 32 2.95 7.21 17.49
C ARG A 32 2.78 6.01 16.59
N LEU A 33 2.85 4.81 17.15
CA LEU A 33 2.60 3.54 16.49
C LEU A 33 1.31 2.92 17.02
N PHE A 34 0.45 2.48 16.11
CA PHE A 34 -0.62 1.55 16.42
C PHE A 34 -0.52 0.33 15.49
N ARG A 35 -0.21 -0.82 16.07
CA ARG A 35 -0.17 -2.11 15.41
C ARG A 35 -1.18 -3.06 16.04
N ALA A 36 -2.02 -3.71 15.23
CA ALA A 36 -2.96 -4.70 15.73
C ALA A 36 -3.40 -5.69 14.65
N PHE A 37 -3.58 -6.95 15.07
CA PHE A 37 -4.40 -7.91 14.34
C PHE A 37 -5.87 -7.76 14.77
N MET A 38 -6.78 -7.57 13.81
CA MET A 38 -8.20 -7.39 14.04
C MET A 38 -9.00 -8.50 13.36
N ASP A 39 -9.76 -9.26 14.15
CA ASP A 39 -10.70 -10.27 13.65
C ASP A 39 -12.15 -9.75 13.71
N GLU A 40 -13.10 -10.57 13.26
CA GLU A 40 -14.52 -10.21 13.24
C GLU A 40 -15.08 -9.78 14.61
N SER A 41 -14.46 -10.20 15.74
CA SER A 41 -14.91 -9.78 17.07
C SER A 41 -14.74 -8.27 17.29
N CYS A 42 -13.77 -7.65 16.63
CA CYS A 42 -13.49 -6.22 16.72
C CYS A 42 -14.46 -5.35 15.90
N SER A 43 -15.32 -5.95 15.06
CA SER A 43 -16.16 -5.24 14.09
C SER A 43 -17.07 -4.16 14.71
N CYS A 44 -17.55 -4.38 15.93
CA CYS A 44 -18.39 -3.41 16.64
C CYS A 44 -17.61 -2.23 17.24
N ARG A 45 -16.29 -2.40 17.48
CA ARG A 45 -15.43 -1.41 18.14
C ARG A 45 -14.52 -0.64 17.21
N ILE A 46 -14.23 -1.21 16.03
CA ILE A 46 -13.23 -0.66 15.13
C ILE A 46 -13.52 0.80 14.73
N HIS A 47 -14.79 1.15 14.55
CA HIS A 47 -15.20 2.51 14.24
C HIS A 47 -14.79 3.50 15.34
N ASP A 48 -14.99 3.12 16.61
CA ASP A 48 -14.62 3.93 17.77
C ASP A 48 -13.11 4.05 17.89
N TRP A 49 -12.37 2.95 17.69
CA TRP A 49 -10.91 2.95 17.75
C TRP A 49 -10.30 3.88 16.72
N PHE A 50 -10.71 3.78 15.46
CA PHE A 50 -10.16 4.64 14.41
C PHE A 50 -10.60 6.10 14.54
N LEU A 51 -11.79 6.35 15.09
CA LEU A 51 -12.21 7.71 15.44
C LEU A 51 -11.27 8.32 16.49
N VAL A 52 -10.86 7.55 17.50
CA VAL A 52 -9.90 7.99 18.52
C VAL A 52 -8.49 8.16 17.92
N LEU A 53 -8.00 7.17 17.16
CA LEU A 53 -6.69 7.22 16.50
C LEU A 53 -6.56 8.43 15.57
N SER A 54 -7.61 8.78 14.83
CA SER A 54 -7.61 9.97 13.95
C SER A 54 -7.32 11.28 14.69
N ARG A 55 -7.56 11.31 16.00
CA ARG A 55 -7.35 12.48 16.87
C ARG A 55 -6.04 12.42 17.66
N GLN A 56 -5.36 11.27 17.67
CA GLN A 56 -4.17 11.01 18.49
C GLN A 56 -2.84 11.18 17.73
N ALA A 57 -2.85 11.79 16.54
CA ALA A 57 -1.64 12.16 15.80
C ALA A 57 -0.70 10.96 15.50
N VAL A 58 -1.31 9.83 15.12
CA VAL A 58 -0.68 8.58 14.69
C VAL A 58 0.26 8.82 13.52
N GLU A 59 1.48 8.30 13.64
CA GLU A 59 2.51 8.34 12.61
C GLU A 59 2.56 7.02 11.84
N ILE A 60 2.49 5.89 12.55
CA ILE A 60 2.56 4.56 11.96
C ILE A 60 1.30 3.79 12.31
N LEU A 61 0.62 3.30 11.29
CA LEU A 61 -0.57 2.49 11.41
C LEU A 61 -0.35 1.16 10.68
N ASP A 62 -0.37 0.07 11.43
CA ASP A 62 -0.06 -1.27 10.94
C ASP A 62 -1.19 -2.23 11.34
N ILE A 63 -2.10 -2.47 10.40
CA ILE A 63 -3.34 -3.19 10.66
C ILE A 63 -3.37 -4.44 9.80
N SER A 64 -3.63 -5.55 10.45
CA SER A 64 -3.82 -6.84 9.80
C SER A 64 -5.16 -7.43 10.19
N GLY A 65 -5.88 -8.06 9.28
CA GLY A 65 -6.95 -8.99 9.62
C GLY A 65 -8.25 -8.84 8.83
N PHE A 66 -9.15 -9.79 9.05
CA PHE A 66 -10.20 -10.19 8.10
C PHE A 66 -11.50 -9.40 8.26
N LEU A 67 -11.43 -8.08 8.13
CA LEU A 67 -12.61 -7.22 8.26
C LEU A 67 -12.50 -5.94 7.43
N THR A 68 -13.63 -5.26 7.29
CA THR A 68 -13.72 -3.96 6.63
C THR A 68 -13.30 -2.85 7.57
N LEU A 69 -12.25 -2.11 7.20
CA LEU A 69 -11.82 -0.95 7.97
C LEU A 69 -12.81 0.22 7.81
N PRO A 70 -12.95 1.10 8.81
CA PRO A 70 -13.71 2.33 8.68
C PRO A 70 -12.92 3.38 7.88
N SER A 71 -13.62 4.24 7.12
CA SER A 71 -12.97 5.29 6.29
C SER A 71 -12.14 6.31 7.10
N SER A 72 -12.32 6.34 8.42
CA SER A 72 -11.49 7.10 9.36
C SER A 72 -10.01 6.68 9.35
N VAL A 73 -9.65 5.51 8.81
CA VAL A 73 -8.24 5.13 8.54
C VAL A 73 -7.50 6.20 7.76
N PHE A 74 -8.16 6.86 6.81
CA PHE A 74 -7.59 7.91 5.95
C PHE A 74 -7.64 9.32 6.56
N THR A 75 -8.07 9.46 7.81
CA THR A 75 -8.21 10.76 8.48
C THR A 75 -7.05 11.07 9.43
N CYS A 76 -6.13 10.12 9.63
CA CYS A 76 -4.94 10.30 10.44
C CYS A 76 -3.92 11.21 9.71
N GLY A 77 -4.04 12.53 9.90
CA GLY A 77 -3.29 13.53 9.14
C GLY A 77 -1.77 13.60 9.37
N ARG A 78 -1.21 12.77 10.25
CA ARG A 78 0.25 12.70 10.52
C ARG A 78 0.86 11.35 10.16
N LEU A 79 0.12 10.51 9.42
CA LEU A 79 0.64 9.21 8.98
C LEU A 79 1.87 9.41 8.12
N THR A 80 2.98 8.84 8.56
CA THR A 80 4.20 8.63 7.78
C THR A 80 4.22 7.24 7.19
N SER A 81 3.57 6.26 7.81
CA SER A 81 3.58 4.87 7.36
C SER A 81 2.21 4.22 7.56
N LEU A 82 1.67 3.66 6.48
CA LEU A 82 0.38 2.96 6.46
C LEU A 82 0.59 1.55 5.91
N HIS A 83 0.41 0.55 6.77
CA HIS A 83 0.52 -0.86 6.44
C HIS A 83 -0.84 -1.52 6.69
N LEU A 84 -1.46 -2.04 5.63
CA LEU A 84 -2.75 -2.72 5.68
C LEU A 84 -2.60 -4.12 5.10
N SER A 85 -3.00 -5.13 5.86
CA SER A 85 -2.90 -6.53 5.45
C SER A 85 -4.21 -7.30 5.70
N TYR A 86 -4.59 -8.19 4.78
CA TYR A 86 -5.74 -9.11 4.93
C TYR A 86 -7.11 -8.47 5.19
N CYS A 87 -7.27 -7.17 4.94
CA CYS A 87 -8.47 -6.41 5.26
C CYS A 87 -9.18 -5.86 4.01
N ALA A 88 -10.47 -5.55 4.14
CA ALA A 88 -11.18 -4.77 3.14
C ALA A 88 -10.97 -3.27 3.39
N VAL A 89 -10.41 -2.58 2.39
CA VAL A 89 -10.10 -1.16 2.44
C VAL A 89 -11.34 -0.36 2.06
N PRO A 90 -11.84 0.53 2.95
CA PRO A 90 -13.05 1.32 2.70
C PRO A 90 -12.80 2.35 1.61
N MET A 91 -13.88 2.86 1.02
CA MET A 91 -13.79 4.06 0.18
C MET A 91 -13.16 5.25 0.90
N LEU A 92 -12.48 6.11 0.13
CA LEU A 92 -11.98 7.38 0.65
C LEU A 92 -13.12 8.22 1.24
N PRO A 93 -12.91 8.88 2.38
CA PRO A 93 -13.92 9.74 2.98
C PRO A 93 -14.24 10.92 2.06
N ARG A 94 -15.49 11.40 2.11
CA ARG A 94 -15.87 12.63 1.40
C ARG A 94 -15.00 13.80 1.87
N GLY A 95 -14.38 14.50 0.94
CA GLY A 95 -13.43 15.57 1.27
C GLY A 95 -12.10 15.07 1.81
N PHE A 96 -11.68 13.88 1.37
CA PHE A 96 -10.34 13.34 1.63
C PHE A 96 -9.28 14.42 1.39
N LYS A 97 -8.51 14.72 2.45
CA LYS A 97 -7.52 15.79 2.45
C LYS A 97 -6.14 15.34 1.98
N GLY A 98 -6.02 14.06 1.61
CA GLY A 98 -4.73 13.44 1.34
C GLY A 98 -4.02 12.91 2.58
N LEU A 99 -2.86 12.30 2.33
CA LEU A 99 -1.92 11.85 3.35
C LEU A 99 -0.56 12.53 3.10
N PRO A 100 -0.44 13.84 3.38
CA PRO A 100 0.69 14.65 2.89
C PRO A 100 2.04 14.26 3.48
N GLU A 101 2.05 13.65 4.67
CA GLU A 101 3.27 13.22 5.37
C GLU A 101 3.64 11.76 5.09
N LEU A 102 2.85 11.05 4.27
CA LEU A 102 3.01 9.62 4.03
C LEU A 102 4.27 9.35 3.21
N ARG A 103 5.12 8.48 3.75
CA ARG A 103 6.40 8.03 3.20
C ARG A 103 6.38 6.57 2.80
N ASN A 104 5.65 5.74 3.54
CA ASN A 104 5.56 4.30 3.28
C ASN A 104 4.09 3.90 3.16
N LEU A 105 3.72 3.31 2.03
CA LEU A 105 2.41 2.70 1.82
C LEU A 105 2.60 1.22 1.49
N SER A 106 2.04 0.33 2.30
CA SER A 106 2.06 -1.12 2.08
C SER A 106 0.65 -1.68 2.14
N LEU A 107 0.16 -2.17 1.01
CA LEU A 107 -1.12 -2.85 0.90
C LEU A 107 -0.85 -4.32 0.54
N ARG A 108 -1.26 -5.25 1.40
CA ARG A 108 -0.97 -6.69 1.22
C ARG A 108 -2.23 -7.54 1.37
N ARG A 109 -2.64 -8.27 0.34
CA ARG A 109 -3.81 -9.14 0.36
C ARG A 109 -5.05 -8.38 0.85
N VAL A 110 -5.27 -7.21 0.27
CA VAL A 110 -6.39 -6.33 0.64
C VAL A 110 -7.39 -6.25 -0.49
N ASP A 111 -8.65 -6.07 -0.12
CA ASP A 111 -9.75 -5.87 -1.07
C ASP A 111 -10.16 -4.39 -1.05
N LEU A 112 -9.99 -3.68 -2.17
CA LEU A 112 -10.58 -2.35 -2.31
C LEU A 112 -12.10 -2.49 -2.48
N GLN A 113 -12.90 -1.61 -1.87
CA GLN A 113 -14.35 -1.62 -2.07
C GLN A 113 -14.77 -1.26 -3.51
N GLU A 114 -15.94 -1.75 -3.93
CA GLU A 114 -16.54 -1.38 -5.23
C GLU A 114 -16.58 0.16 -5.40
N HIS A 115 -16.29 0.64 -6.61
CA HIS A 115 -16.10 2.06 -6.92
C HIS A 115 -14.79 2.69 -6.39
N GLY A 116 -13.94 1.92 -5.71
CA GLY A 116 -12.61 2.31 -5.25
C GLY A 116 -11.52 2.28 -6.32
N GLN A 117 -11.85 2.15 -7.61
CA GLN A 117 -10.85 1.94 -8.66
C GLN A 117 -9.82 3.06 -8.84
N TYR A 118 -10.08 4.27 -8.32
CA TYR A 118 -9.15 5.40 -8.39
C TYR A 118 -8.52 5.74 -7.04
N GLN A 119 -8.88 4.99 -5.99
CA GLN A 119 -8.50 5.31 -4.62
C GLN A 119 -6.99 5.23 -4.41
N LEU A 120 -6.33 4.25 -5.03
CA LEU A 120 -4.90 4.08 -4.88
C LEU A 120 -4.13 5.21 -5.57
N GLU A 121 -4.54 5.57 -6.79
CA GLU A 121 -4.00 6.71 -7.54
C GLU A 121 -4.19 8.02 -6.77
N GLU A 122 -5.36 8.22 -6.15
CA GLU A 122 -5.65 9.39 -5.33
C GLU A 122 -4.81 9.43 -4.05
N ILE A 123 -4.62 8.29 -3.37
CA ILE A 123 -3.72 8.21 -2.20
C ILE A 123 -2.29 8.55 -2.60
N ILE A 124 -1.77 7.96 -3.69
CA ILE A 124 -0.41 8.20 -4.17
C ILE A 124 -0.24 9.68 -4.57
N ALA A 125 -1.18 10.23 -5.35
CA ALA A 125 -1.12 11.63 -5.81
C ALA A 125 -1.18 12.64 -4.66
N THR A 126 -1.85 12.29 -3.57
CA THR A 126 -1.96 13.13 -2.37
C THR A 126 -0.88 12.86 -1.31
N SER A 127 0.09 12.01 -1.63
CA SER A 127 1.23 11.64 -0.79
C SER A 127 2.55 12.06 -1.45
N PRO A 128 2.86 13.37 -1.54
CA PRO A 128 4.04 13.86 -2.27
C PRO A 128 5.37 13.42 -1.66
N LEU A 129 5.39 12.98 -0.40
CA LEU A 129 6.57 12.49 0.31
C LEU A 129 6.72 10.96 0.24
N LEU A 130 5.89 10.27 -0.54
CA LEU A 130 5.92 8.81 -0.65
C LEU A 130 7.27 8.35 -1.21
N GLU A 131 8.00 7.60 -0.40
CA GLU A 131 9.35 7.07 -0.68
C GLU A 131 9.28 5.57 -1.02
N GLU A 132 8.34 4.84 -0.42
CA GLU A 132 8.18 3.40 -0.61
C GLU A 132 6.71 3.02 -0.86
N LEU A 133 6.49 2.23 -1.91
CA LEU A 133 5.18 1.68 -2.26
C LEU A 133 5.26 0.17 -2.40
N THR A 134 4.49 -0.56 -1.59
CA THR A 134 4.29 -2.00 -1.72
C THR A 134 2.83 -2.31 -2.03
N LEU A 135 2.59 -2.99 -3.15
CA LEU A 135 1.29 -3.54 -3.54
C LEU A 135 1.47 -5.04 -3.72
N GLN A 136 0.90 -5.82 -2.80
CA GLN A 136 0.96 -7.27 -2.83
C GLN A 136 -0.47 -7.83 -2.86
N ASP A 137 -0.84 -8.59 -3.89
CA ASP A 137 -2.14 -9.26 -4.01
C ASP A 137 -3.32 -8.32 -3.69
N VAL A 138 -3.29 -7.10 -4.26
CA VAL A 138 -4.30 -6.06 -4.02
C VAL A 138 -5.46 -6.29 -4.98
N ASN A 139 -6.60 -6.76 -4.48
CA ASN A 139 -7.79 -6.94 -5.30
C ASN A 139 -8.46 -5.59 -5.55
N ILE A 140 -8.56 -5.21 -6.82
CA ILE A 140 -9.18 -3.95 -7.24
C ILE A 140 -10.43 -4.26 -8.08
N PRO A 141 -11.64 -3.97 -7.56
CA PRO A 141 -12.86 -4.27 -8.28
C PRO A 141 -13.06 -3.35 -9.48
N GLY A 142 -13.79 -3.86 -10.48
CA GLY A 142 -14.18 -3.12 -11.67
C GLY A 142 -13.49 -3.61 -12.94
N GLU A 143 -13.72 -2.91 -14.04
CA GLU A 143 -13.12 -3.22 -15.34
C GLU A 143 -11.60 -2.98 -15.32
N PHE A 144 -10.86 -3.84 -16.04
CA PHE A 144 -9.45 -3.64 -16.30
C PHE A 144 -9.22 -2.28 -16.97
N LYS A 145 -8.37 -1.45 -16.38
CA LYS A 145 -7.97 -0.14 -16.90
C LYS A 145 -6.46 0.02 -16.73
N GLN A 146 -5.83 0.71 -17.68
CA GLN A 146 -4.45 1.15 -17.49
C GLN A 146 -4.39 2.18 -16.38
N ARG A 147 -3.49 1.96 -15.43
CA ARG A 147 -3.29 2.78 -14.24
C ARG A 147 -1.86 3.26 -14.22
N VAL A 148 -1.61 4.46 -13.73
CA VAL A 148 -0.25 5.02 -13.75
C VAL A 148 0.21 5.29 -12.32
N ILE A 149 1.30 4.65 -11.92
CA ILE A 149 2.01 4.97 -10.68
C ILE A 149 2.99 6.10 -10.99
N GLN A 150 2.85 7.20 -10.27
CA GLN A 150 3.72 8.37 -10.38
C GLN A 150 3.92 8.98 -9.01
N GLY A 151 5.11 9.54 -8.76
CA GLY A 151 5.49 9.97 -7.42
C GLY A 151 6.85 10.65 -7.45
N PRO A 152 6.95 11.94 -7.11
CA PRO A 152 8.20 12.70 -7.27
C PRO A 152 9.32 12.24 -6.32
N ASN A 153 8.97 11.55 -5.22
CA ASN A 153 9.92 11.08 -4.22
C ASN A 153 9.99 9.55 -4.11
N LEU A 154 9.24 8.81 -4.94
CA LEU A 154 9.18 7.36 -4.84
C LEU A 154 10.53 6.76 -5.24
N GLY A 155 11.22 6.16 -4.26
CA GLY A 155 12.52 5.53 -4.41
C GLY A 155 12.39 4.03 -4.59
N SER A 156 11.51 3.39 -3.81
CA SER A 156 11.30 1.95 -3.85
C SER A 156 9.89 1.54 -4.25
N LEU A 157 9.81 0.60 -5.17
CA LEU A 157 8.55 0.02 -5.64
C LEU A 157 8.56 -1.50 -5.53
N HIS A 158 7.57 -2.05 -4.82
CA HIS A 158 7.35 -3.49 -4.76
C HIS A 158 5.95 -3.82 -5.28
N LEU A 159 5.89 -4.54 -6.39
CA LEU A 159 4.67 -5.06 -6.98
C LEU A 159 4.71 -6.57 -6.89
N HIS A 160 3.74 -7.18 -6.22
CA HIS A 160 3.51 -8.61 -6.25
C HIS A 160 2.04 -8.84 -6.54
N SER A 161 1.72 -9.56 -7.61
CA SER A 161 0.33 -9.83 -7.93
C SER A 161 0.16 -11.17 -8.59
N LEU A 162 -0.94 -11.84 -8.25
CA LEU A 162 -1.42 -12.96 -9.03
C LEU A 162 -1.84 -12.50 -10.42
N ASP A 163 -2.69 -11.47 -10.49
CA ASP A 163 -3.24 -10.94 -11.74
C ASP A 163 -2.49 -9.70 -12.27
N ASP A 164 -2.52 -9.47 -13.59
CA ASP A 164 -2.09 -8.19 -14.17
C ASP A 164 -3.15 -7.11 -13.94
N HIS A 165 -2.85 -6.14 -13.07
CA HIS A 165 -3.72 -5.00 -12.78
C HIS A 165 -3.52 -3.79 -13.71
N GLY A 166 -2.68 -3.92 -14.76
CA GLY A 166 -2.51 -2.88 -15.79
C GLY A 166 -1.71 -1.66 -15.31
N TRP A 167 -0.79 -1.85 -14.37
CA TRP A 167 0.09 -0.79 -13.90
C TRP A 167 1.12 -0.39 -14.95
N ASP A 168 1.09 0.88 -15.32
CA ASP A 168 2.11 1.63 -16.03
C ASP A 168 2.89 2.51 -15.04
N LEU A 169 4.12 2.87 -15.41
CA LEU A 169 4.96 3.77 -14.64
C LEU A 169 5.00 5.13 -15.34
N GLY A 170 4.69 6.18 -14.58
CA GLY A 170 4.76 7.57 -15.01
C GLY A 170 6.10 8.18 -14.65
N ASP A 171 6.06 9.45 -14.21
CA ASP A 171 7.26 10.16 -13.76
C ASP A 171 7.67 9.72 -12.34
N LEU A 172 8.84 9.09 -12.26
CA LEU A 172 9.42 8.50 -11.05
C LEU A 172 10.92 8.84 -10.95
N PRO A 173 11.27 10.14 -10.82
CA PRO A 173 12.64 10.62 -11.00
C PRO A 173 13.62 10.17 -9.90
N ARG A 174 13.12 9.63 -8.79
CA ARG A 174 13.92 9.12 -7.67
C ARG A 174 13.94 7.59 -7.55
N LEU A 175 13.24 6.88 -8.44
CA LEU A 175 13.12 5.44 -8.33
C LEU A 175 14.49 4.79 -8.53
N ASP A 176 14.96 4.07 -7.50
CA ASP A 176 16.27 3.43 -7.43
C ASP A 176 16.19 1.90 -7.43
N SER A 177 15.09 1.38 -6.88
CA SER A 177 14.85 -0.03 -6.62
C SER A 177 13.43 -0.43 -7.01
N ALA A 178 13.31 -1.54 -7.73
CA ALA A 178 12.03 -2.17 -7.96
C ALA A 178 12.09 -3.69 -7.82
N VAL A 179 11.10 -4.25 -7.13
CA VAL A 179 10.82 -5.68 -7.07
C VAL A 179 9.46 -5.91 -7.72
N ILE A 180 9.42 -6.72 -8.76
CA ILE A 180 8.21 -6.98 -9.55
C ILE A 180 8.04 -8.48 -9.66
N ASP A 181 7.02 -9.00 -8.99
CA ASP A 181 6.60 -10.39 -9.04
C ASP A 181 5.20 -10.45 -9.66
N ILE A 182 5.12 -10.97 -10.88
CA ILE A 182 3.86 -11.08 -11.61
C ILE A 182 3.67 -12.55 -11.95
N CYS A 183 2.68 -13.18 -11.31
CA CYS A 183 2.42 -14.60 -11.49
C CYS A 183 1.70 -14.90 -12.80
N ASP A 184 0.64 -14.16 -13.15
CA ASP A 184 -0.13 -14.41 -14.37
C ASP A 184 0.34 -13.64 -15.61
N TYR A 185 -0.11 -14.18 -16.74
CA TYR A 185 0.08 -13.71 -18.11
C TYR A 185 0.05 -12.18 -18.25
N LEU A 186 1.16 -11.61 -18.73
CA LEU A 186 1.32 -10.19 -19.11
C LEU A 186 0.48 -9.74 -20.32
N GLY A 187 -0.59 -10.47 -20.69
CA GLY A 187 -1.55 -10.12 -21.73
C GLY A 187 -0.96 -9.56 -23.04
N ASN A 188 -1.73 -8.70 -23.71
CA ASN A 188 -1.33 -7.93 -24.90
C ASN A 188 -0.79 -6.53 -24.52
N ARG A 189 -0.34 -6.33 -23.28
CA ARG A 189 0.10 -5.00 -22.83
C ARG A 189 1.43 -4.63 -23.48
N ASP A 190 1.63 -3.33 -23.67
CA ASP A 190 2.93 -2.81 -24.07
C ASP A 190 3.88 -2.86 -22.86
N PHE A 191 4.45 -4.04 -22.62
CA PHE A 191 5.41 -4.24 -21.55
C PHE A 191 6.66 -3.39 -21.75
N SER A 192 6.99 -3.01 -23.00
CA SER A 192 8.13 -2.14 -23.29
C SER A 192 7.94 -0.75 -22.68
N LYS A 193 6.72 -0.22 -22.69
CA LYS A 193 6.38 1.05 -22.03
C LYS A 193 6.54 0.95 -20.51
N PHE A 194 6.04 -0.12 -19.90
CA PHE A 194 6.23 -0.37 -18.46
C PHE A 194 7.71 -0.46 -18.09
N LEU A 195 8.48 -1.25 -18.84
CA LEU A 195 9.92 -1.40 -18.64
C LEU A 195 10.71 -0.12 -18.89
N SER A 196 10.26 0.75 -19.80
CA SER A 196 10.94 2.03 -20.07
C SER A 196 10.96 2.95 -18.85
N GLY A 197 9.92 2.88 -18.00
CA GLY A 197 9.88 3.59 -16.72
C GLY A 197 10.86 3.05 -15.67
N LEU A 198 11.45 1.88 -15.90
CA LEU A 198 12.43 1.23 -15.02
C LEU A 198 13.88 1.44 -15.50
N ALA A 199 14.09 2.11 -16.64
CA ALA A 199 15.39 2.20 -17.29
C ALA A 199 16.49 2.86 -16.43
N SER A 200 16.12 3.69 -15.46
CA SER A 200 17.05 4.39 -14.57
C SER A 200 17.39 3.63 -13.29
N LEU A 201 16.85 2.43 -13.05
CA LEU A 201 17.02 1.73 -11.78
C LEU A 201 18.44 1.19 -11.57
N THR A 202 18.89 1.26 -10.32
CA THR A 202 20.11 0.60 -9.88
C THR A 202 19.86 -0.86 -9.49
N GLU A 203 18.68 -1.15 -8.94
CA GLU A 203 18.29 -2.47 -8.49
C GLU A 203 16.95 -2.85 -9.09
N LEU A 204 16.92 -3.94 -9.86
CA LEU A 204 15.71 -4.49 -10.45
C LEU A 204 15.68 -5.99 -10.22
N GLN A 205 14.65 -6.45 -9.54
CA GLN A 205 14.28 -7.85 -9.46
C GLN A 205 12.95 -8.02 -10.17
N ILE A 206 12.93 -8.88 -11.20
CA ILE A 206 11.70 -9.30 -11.85
C ILE A 206 11.58 -10.81 -11.67
N SER A 207 10.41 -11.29 -11.27
CA SER A 207 10.05 -12.70 -11.19
C SER A 207 8.73 -12.88 -11.94
N THR A 208 8.72 -13.85 -12.86
CA THR A 208 7.53 -14.21 -13.65
C THR A 208 7.41 -15.72 -13.67
N TYR A 209 6.23 -16.25 -13.34
CA TYR A 209 6.00 -17.70 -13.31
C TYR A 209 5.62 -18.29 -14.68
N HIS A 210 5.31 -17.44 -15.66
CA HIS A 210 4.91 -17.84 -17.01
C HIS A 210 5.72 -17.13 -18.12
N GLN A 211 6.00 -17.84 -19.21
CA GLN A 211 6.67 -17.26 -20.38
C GLN A 211 5.76 -16.27 -21.12
N PRO A 212 6.25 -15.11 -21.56
CA PRO A 212 5.45 -14.16 -22.36
C PRO A 212 4.96 -14.80 -23.67
N LEU A 213 3.67 -14.63 -23.97
CA LEU A 213 3.11 -14.99 -25.27
C LEU A 213 3.76 -14.12 -26.36
N ASN A 214 4.09 -14.73 -27.50
CA ASN A 214 4.83 -14.17 -28.66
C ASN A 214 6.36 -14.24 -28.62
N GLY A 215 6.96 -14.94 -27.64
CA GLY A 215 8.41 -15.17 -27.63
C GLY A 215 9.24 -13.91 -27.37
N ALA A 216 8.61 -12.85 -26.87
CA ALA A 216 9.30 -11.63 -26.45
C ALA A 216 10.18 -11.94 -25.24
N ASN A 217 11.49 -12.06 -25.43
CA ASN A 217 12.41 -12.17 -24.30
C ASN A 217 12.35 -10.85 -23.50
N ILE A 218 11.97 -10.91 -22.23
CA ILE A 218 12.00 -9.76 -21.32
C ILE A 218 13.40 -9.11 -21.33
N ARG A 219 14.46 -9.92 -21.42
CA ARG A 219 15.84 -9.47 -21.59
C ARG A 219 16.12 -8.67 -22.87
N GLU A 220 15.40 -8.93 -23.95
CA GLU A 220 15.58 -8.24 -25.24
C GLU A 220 14.73 -6.96 -25.34
N THR A 221 13.72 -6.82 -24.48
CA THR A 221 12.82 -5.64 -24.43
C THR A 221 13.22 -4.63 -23.35
N LEU A 222 14.15 -5.00 -22.47
CA LEU A 222 14.72 -4.08 -21.50
C LEU A 222 15.69 -3.11 -22.19
N PRO A 223 15.48 -1.79 -22.07
CA PRO A 223 16.38 -0.79 -22.66
C PRO A 223 17.78 -0.76 -22.02
N CYS A 224 17.99 -1.53 -20.95
CA CYS A 224 19.23 -1.55 -20.15
C CYS A 224 19.61 -2.97 -19.71
N THR A 225 20.90 -3.22 -19.54
CA THR A 225 21.45 -4.49 -19.04
C THR A 225 21.47 -4.46 -17.51
N PHE A 226 20.38 -4.87 -16.85
CA PHE A 226 20.40 -4.97 -15.39
C PHE A 226 21.27 -6.15 -14.95
N ILE A 227 22.24 -5.86 -14.08
CA ILE A 227 23.25 -6.83 -13.63
C ILE A 227 22.60 -7.94 -12.77
N ASN A 228 21.45 -7.67 -12.16
CA ASN A 228 20.77 -8.58 -11.21
C ASN A 228 19.53 -9.30 -11.79
N LEU A 229 19.30 -9.26 -13.10
CA LEU A 229 18.19 -9.99 -13.75
C LEU A 229 18.40 -11.50 -13.67
N LYS A 230 17.85 -12.12 -12.63
CA LYS A 230 17.64 -13.57 -12.59
C LYS A 230 16.39 -13.89 -13.42
N ALA A 231 16.59 -14.67 -14.48
CA ALA A 231 15.52 -15.28 -15.28
C ALA A 231 15.23 -16.68 -14.74
#